data_AF-A0A538JJN0-F1
#
_entry.id   AF-A0A538JJN0-F1
#
_cell.length_a   1.000
_cell.length_b   1.000
_cell.length_c   1.000
_cell.angle_alpha   90.00
_cell.angle_beta   90.00
_cell.angle_gamma   90.00
#
_symmetry.space_group_name_H-M   'P 1'
#
loop_
_entity.id
_entity.type
_entity.pdbx_description
1 polymer ?
#
loop_
_entity_poly.entity_id
_entity_poly.type
_entity_poly.pdbx_seq_one_letter_code
_entity_poly.pdbx_strand_id
1 'polypeptide(L)'
;MARVQILRWQDIPSVVKAFDDDGSAVSAQLPDWFQQEIDRRAMEQGLIGSDAYLEQWQWGELEERPGSAAEVLDAVVAELTAE
;
A
#
# COMPACT_ATOMS: atom_id res chain seq x y z
N MET A 1 -4.92 -19.50 3.69
CA MET A 1 -4.91 -18.54 2.56
C MET A 1 -4.75 -17.18 3.18
N ALA A 2 -4.04 -16.26 2.52
CA ALA A 2 -3.83 -14.93 3.07
C ALA A 2 -4.57 -13.90 2.23
N ARG A 3 -5.06 -12.86 2.90
CA ARG A 3 -5.73 -11.71 2.30
C ARG A 3 -4.74 -10.57 2.25
N VAL A 4 -4.56 -9.92 1.11
CA VAL A 4 -3.67 -8.77 0.97
C VAL A 4 -4.47 -7.58 0.48
N GLN A 5 -4.15 -6.42 1.02
CA GLN A 5 -4.71 -5.13 0.61
C GLN A 5 -3.58 -4.12 0.53
N ILE A 6 -3.64 -3.23 -0.46
CA ILE A 6 -2.63 -2.20 -0.68
C ILE A 6 -3.25 -0.86 -0.33
N LEU A 7 -2.62 -0.12 0.58
CA LEU A 7 -2.95 1.26 0.86
C LEU A 7 -2.35 2.14 -0.25
N ARG A 8 -3.22 2.87 -0.94
CA ARG A 8 -2.84 3.82 -1.98
C ARG A 8 -3.22 5.24 -1.56
N TRP A 9 -2.38 6.19 -1.94
CA TRP A 9 -2.72 7.60 -1.91
C TRP A 9 -3.08 8.01 -3.33
N GLN A 10 -4.37 8.28 -3.58
CA GLN A 10 -4.91 8.36 -4.94
C GLN A 10 -4.53 7.10 -5.75
N ASP A 11 -3.64 7.22 -6.74
CA ASP A 11 -3.19 6.11 -7.59
C ASP A 11 -1.90 5.44 -7.09
N ILE A 12 -1.19 6.05 -6.13
CA ILE A 12 0.19 5.68 -5.78
C ILE A 12 0.18 4.74 -4.57
N PRO A 13 0.70 3.51 -4.67
CA PRO A 13 0.73 2.60 -3.54
C PRO A 13 1.81 3.03 -2.53
N SER A 14 1.57 2.75 -1.25
CA SER A 14 2.43 3.20 -0.14
C SER A 14 2.72 2.11 0.87
N VAL A 15 1.69 1.37 1.29
CA VAL A 15 1.82 0.30 2.28
C VAL A 15 1.06 -0.91 1.80
N VAL A 16 1.70 -2.07 1.87
CA VAL A 16 1.04 -3.35 1.63
C VAL A 16 0.73 -3.98 2.98
N LYS A 17 -0.48 -4.51 3.14
CA LYS A 17 -0.92 -5.18 4.36
C LYS A 17 -1.52 -6.53 4.01
N ALA A 18 -1.00 -7.59 4.61
CA ALA A 18 -1.53 -8.93 4.47
C ALA A 18 -2.07 -9.46 5.81
N PHE A 19 -3.07 -10.31 5.73
CA PHE A 19 -3.76 -10.95 6.84
C PHE A 19 -3.72 -12.45 6.62
N ASP A 20 -3.37 -13.17 7.67
CA ASP A 20 -3.39 -14.61 7.71
C ASP A 20 -4.75 -15.11 8.19
N ASP A 21 -5.01 -16.40 8.02
CA ASP A 21 -6.28 -17.04 8.36
C ASP A 21 -6.48 -17.08 9.90
N ASP A 22 -5.37 -17.17 10.64
CA ASP A 22 -5.32 -17.13 12.11
C ASP A 22 -5.63 -15.73 12.71
N GLY A 23 -5.82 -14.71 11.86
CA GLY A 23 -6.06 -13.32 12.27
C GLY A 23 -4.78 -12.50 12.51
N SER A 24 -3.61 -13.12 12.35
CA SER A 24 -2.32 -12.41 12.30
C SER A 24 -2.26 -11.47 11.09
N ALA A 25 -1.78 -10.25 11.26
CA ALA A 25 -1.62 -9.30 10.16
C ALA A 25 -0.17 -8.80 10.10
N VAL A 26 0.35 -8.70 8.89
CA VAL A 26 1.68 -8.16 8.60
C VAL A 26 1.55 -7.01 7.62
N SER A 27 2.41 -6.01 7.74
CA SER A 27 2.42 -4.86 6.83
C SER A 27 3.85 -4.46 6.51
N ALA A 28 4.09 -4.11 5.26
CA ALA A 28 5.36 -3.59 4.77
C ALA A 28 5.14 -2.25 4.09
N GLN A 29 6.02 -1.29 4.40
CA GLN A 29 6.09 -0.02 3.69
C GLN A 29 6.84 -0.23 2.38
N LEU A 30 6.34 0.38 1.31
CA LEU A 30 7.04 0.42 0.03
C LEU A 30 8.23 1.38 0.10
N PRO A 31 9.19 1.29 -0.84
CA PRO A 31 10.36 2.15 -0.86
C PRO A 31 10.03 3.64 -0.92
N ASP A 32 10.99 4.47 -0.47
CA ASP A 32 10.81 5.92 -0.31
C ASP A 32 10.45 6.67 -1.62
N TRP A 33 10.72 6.09 -2.79
CA TRP A 33 10.38 6.72 -4.06
C TRP A 33 8.87 6.84 -4.27
N PHE A 34 8.07 5.93 -3.71
CA PHE A 34 6.61 6.06 -3.72
C PHE A 34 6.15 7.27 -2.92
N GLN A 35 6.77 7.51 -1.75
CA GLN A 35 6.48 8.70 -0.94
C GLN A 35 6.85 9.98 -1.68
N GLN A 36 7.98 9.98 -2.38
CA GLN A 36 8.38 11.13 -3.20
C GLN A 36 7.38 11.44 -4.32
N GLU A 37 6.81 10.42 -4.97
CA GLU A 37 5.79 10.61 -6.00
C GLU A 37 4.47 11.12 -5.38
N ILE A 38 4.11 10.65 -4.19
CA ILE A 38 2.97 11.15 -3.42
C ILE A 38 3.17 12.63 -3.08
N ASP A 39 4.34 12.99 -2.53
CA ASP A 39 4.67 14.37 -2.20
C ASP A 39 4.68 15.26 -3.44
N ARG A 40 5.22 14.77 -4.57
CA ARG A 40 5.23 15.49 -5.85
C ARG A 40 3.80 15.79 -6.30
N ARG A 41 2.92 14.78 -6.32
CA ARG A 41 1.51 14.94 -6.70
C ARG A 41 0.72 15.80 -5.73
N ALA A 42 0.99 15.68 -4.43
CA ALA A 42 0.38 16.53 -3.42
C ALA A 42 0.84 17.99 -3.57
N MET A 43 2.11 18.24 -3.91
CA MET A 43 2.62 19.57 -4.23
C MET A 43 1.95 20.13 -5.49
N GLU A 44 1.85 19.35 -6.57
CA GLU A 44 1.21 19.76 -7.83
C GLU A 44 -0.27 20.11 -7.64
N GLN A 45 -0.97 19.38 -6.77
CA GLN A 45 -2.38 19.62 -6.45
C GLN A 45 -2.59 20.66 -5.33
N GLY A 46 -1.51 21.13 -4.69
CA GLY A 46 -1.60 22.04 -3.54
C GLY A 46 -2.24 21.43 -2.29
N LEU A 47 -2.20 20.10 -2.17
CA LEU A 47 -2.78 19.33 -1.05
C LEU A 47 -1.79 19.11 0.10
N ILE A 48 -0.51 19.41 -0.09
CA ILE A 48 0.53 19.31 0.95
C ILE A 48 0.09 20.03 2.23
N GLY A 49 0.11 19.29 3.34
CA GLY A 49 -0.18 19.84 4.67
C GLY A 49 -1.65 20.16 4.94
N SER A 50 -2.57 19.75 4.06
CA SER A 50 -4.02 19.90 4.23
C SER A 50 -4.69 18.58 4.60
N ASP A 51 -5.83 18.62 5.29
CA ASP A 51 -6.62 17.41 5.61
C ASP A 51 -7.00 16.60 4.36
N ALA A 52 -7.19 17.29 3.24
CA ALA A 52 -7.45 16.65 1.95
C ALA A 52 -6.38 15.62 1.56
N TYR A 53 -5.11 15.84 1.93
CA TYR A 53 -4.06 14.81 1.75
C TYR A 53 -4.39 13.53 2.53
N LEU A 54 -4.86 13.67 3.77
CA LEU A 54 -5.23 12.51 4.58
C LEU A 54 -6.51 11.83 4.07
N GLU A 55 -7.41 12.59 3.45
CA GLU A 55 -8.66 12.07 2.87
C GLU A 55 -8.44 11.27 1.57
N GLN A 56 -7.31 11.45 0.89
CA GLN A 56 -6.99 10.69 -0.33
C GLN A 56 -6.45 9.28 -0.07
N TRP A 57 -6.23 8.90 1.18
CA TRP A 57 -5.78 7.55 1.52
C TRP A 57 -6.92 6.55 1.37
N GLN A 58 -6.71 5.52 0.54
CA GLN A 58 -7.71 4.53 0.21
C GLN A 58 -7.10 3.14 0.29
N TRP A 59 -7.80 2.22 0.94
CA TRP A 59 -7.47 0.81 0.84
C TRP A 59 -7.96 0.29 -0.51
N GLY A 60 -7.04 -0.29 -1.27
CA GLY A 60 -7.35 -0.97 -2.52
C GLY A 60 -8.16 -2.24 -2.28
N GLU A 61 -8.39 -2.97 -3.37
CA GLU A 61 -9.09 -4.24 -3.33
C GLU A 61 -8.35 -5.26 -2.45
N LEU A 62 -9.14 -6.05 -1.72
CA LEU A 62 -8.62 -7.14 -0.93
C LEU A 62 -8.51 -8.37 -1.83
N GLU A 63 -7.27 -8.79 -2.09
CA GLU A 63 -6.96 -9.97 -2.89
C GLU A 63 -6.67 -11.16 -1.99
N GLU A 64 -7.28 -12.31 -2.26
CA GLU A 64 -6.97 -13.56 -1.57
C GLU A 64 -5.92 -14.32 -2.37
N ARG A 65 -4.77 -14.59 -1.75
CA ARG A 65 -3.66 -15.32 -2.37
C ARG A 65 -3.28 -16.56 -1.57
N PRO A 66 -2.85 -17.63 -2.26
CA PRO A 66 -2.34 -18.83 -1.59
C PRO A 66 -0.98 -18.52 -0.95
N GLY A 67 -0.76 -19.03 0.26
CA GLY A 67 0.45 -18.81 1.06
C GLY A 67 0.16 -18.18 2.43
N SER A 68 1.24 -17.90 3.17
CA SER A 68 1.20 -17.14 4.42
C SER A 68 1.18 -15.63 4.16
N ALA A 69 0.67 -14.85 5.11
CA ALA A 69 0.60 -13.40 4.96
C ALA A 69 1.96 -12.75 4.66
N ALA A 70 3.05 -13.26 5.24
CA ALA A 70 4.41 -12.78 4.96
C ALA A 70 4.88 -13.07 3.52
N GLU A 71 4.58 -14.25 2.98
CA GLU A 71 4.96 -14.62 1.61
C GLU A 71 4.19 -13.79 0.59
N VAL A 72 2.88 -13.63 0.81
CA VAL A 72 2.04 -12.79 -0.04
C VAL A 72 2.45 -11.32 0.02
N LEU A 73 2.78 -10.83 1.23
CA LEU A 73 3.27 -9.47 1.41
C LEU A 73 4.56 -9.21 0.62
N ASP A 74 5.56 -10.08 0.76
CA ASP A 74 6.84 -9.94 0.07
C ASP A 74 6.68 -10.03 -1.46
N ALA A 75 5.85 -10.96 -1.94
CA ALA A 75 5.53 -11.10 -3.36
C ALA A 75 4.88 -9.83 -3.93
N VAL A 76 3.86 -9.28 -3.25
CA VAL A 76 3.18 -8.06 -3.70
C VAL A 76 4.08 -6.83 -3.63
N VAL A 77 4.90 -6.71 -2.58
CA VAL A 77 5.90 -5.64 -2.49
C VAL A 77 6.88 -5.75 -3.66
N ALA A 78 7.40 -6.94 -3.93
CA ALA A 78 8.31 -7.17 -5.05
C ALA A 78 7.66 -6.80 -6.40
N GLU A 79 6.41 -7.22 -6.65
CA GLU A 79 5.64 -6.87 -7.85
C GLU A 79 5.52 -5.34 -8.00
N LEU A 80 5.10 -4.63 -6.95
CA LEU A 80 4.93 -3.17 -6.99
C LEU A 80 6.25 -2.43 -7.16
N THR A 81 7.36 -2.96 -6.64
CA THR A 81 8.69 -2.35 -6.79
C THR A 81 9.39 -2.69 -8.10
N ALA A 82 8.91 -3.69 -8.83
CA ALA A 82 9.49 -4.14 -10.10
C ALA A 82 8.85 -3.49 -11.33
N GLU A 83 7.68 -2.85 -11.20
CA GLU A 83 7.09 -1.95 -12.20
C GLU A 83 7.88 -0.64 -12.34
#